data_AF-A0A7J4ZWA8-F1
#
_entry.id   AF-A0A7J4ZWA8-F1
#
_cell.length_a   1.000
_cell.length_b   1.000
_cell.length_c   1.000
_cell.angle_alpha   90.00
_cell.angle_beta   90.00
_cell.angle_gamma   90.00
#
_symmetry.space_group_name_H-M   'P 1'
#
loop_
_entity.id
_entity.type
_entity.pdbx_description
1 polymer ?
#
loop_
_entity_poly.entity_id
_entity_poly.type
_entity_poly.pdbx_seq_one_letter_code
_entity_poly.pdbx_strand_id
1 'polypeptide(L)'
;MSVPVPRRAVLRGAVLLGAAAGATALTQVGAGRDARAVAARIDQPTIANCATWSARPPSSAVSVVQSRPNKIIIHHTAFPNTTDYSLAQAYRNSRDIQNLHMDSNGWLDSGQHFTNSRGGFLTEGRHGSLYGLLHG
;
A
#
# COMPACT_ATOMS: atom_id res chain seq x y z
N MET A 1 -45.68 27.81 11.17
CA MET A 1 -44.33 27.88 10.58
C MET A 1 -43.39 27.09 11.48
N SER A 2 -42.94 25.92 11.05
CA SER A 2 -42.06 25.03 11.83
C SER A 2 -40.61 25.25 11.40
N VAL A 3 -39.77 25.73 12.32
CA VAL A 3 -38.34 25.92 12.07
C VAL A 3 -37.64 24.55 12.11
N PRO A 4 -36.85 24.15 11.10
CA PRO A 4 -36.15 22.87 11.13
C PRO A 4 -34.99 22.95 12.13
N VAL A 5 -34.97 22.04 13.10
CA VAL A 5 -33.85 21.90 14.03
C VAL A 5 -32.72 21.14 13.32
N PRO A 6 -31.52 21.72 13.19
CA PRO A 6 -30.41 21.05 12.51
C PRO A 6 -29.90 19.87 13.34
N ARG A 7 -29.54 18.77 12.67
CA ARG A 7 -29.02 17.52 13.26
C ARG A 7 -27.82 17.73 14.20
N ARG A 8 -27.08 18.83 14.05
CA ARG A 8 -25.97 19.24 14.92
C ARG A 8 -26.39 19.75 16.30
N ALA A 9 -27.61 20.27 16.44
CA ALA A 9 -28.14 20.73 17.73
C ALA A 9 -28.53 19.54 18.64
N VAL A 10 -29.05 18.46 18.06
CA VAL A 10 -29.39 17.22 18.77
C VAL A 10 -28.14 16.52 19.34
N LEU A 11 -27.04 16.51 18.58
CA LEU A 11 -25.78 15.91 19.04
C LEU A 11 -25.11 16.67 20.20
N ARG A 12 -25.30 17.99 20.29
CA ARG A 12 -24.73 18.80 21.39
C ARG A 12 -25.53 18.69 22.68
N GLY A 13 -26.84 18.44 22.60
CA GLY A 13 -27.69 18.22 23.78
C GLY A 13 -27.40 16.89 24.50
N ALA A 14 -26.97 15.86 23.78
CA ALA A 14 -26.68 14.54 24.35
C ALA A 14 -25.40 14.49 25.22
N VAL A 15 -24.49 15.46 25.08
CA VAL A 15 -23.23 15.50 25.85
C VAL A 15 -23.43 16.06 27.26
N LEU A 16 -24.47 16.88 27.49
CA LEU A 16 -24.65 17.58 28.77
C LEU A 16 -25.48 16.80 29.81
N LEU A 17 -26.19 15.72 29.42
CA LEU A 17 -26.96 14.86 30.34
C LEU A 17 -26.18 13.62 30.82
N GLY A 18 -25.00 13.35 30.26
CA GLY A 18 -24.13 12.23 30.69
C GLY A 18 -23.12 12.57 31.79
N ALA A 19 -23.02 13.84 32.19
CA ALA A 19 -21.93 14.30 33.07
C ALA A 19 -22.13 14.01 34.57
N ALA A 20 -23.34 13.64 35.01
CA ALA A 20 -23.63 13.45 36.44
C ALA A 20 -23.59 11.97 36.91
N ALA A 21 -23.65 10.99 36.01
CA ALA A 21 -23.63 9.55 36.36
C ALA A 21 -22.32 8.83 36.00
N GLY A 22 -21.39 9.50 35.29
CA GLY A 22 -20.11 8.90 34.87
C GLY A 22 -18.94 9.12 35.83
N ALA A 23 -19.10 10.00 36.83
CA ALA A 23 -17.98 10.42 37.70
C ALA A 23 -17.44 9.30 38.62
N THR A 24 -18.19 8.20 38.81
CA THR A 24 -17.77 7.07 39.64
C THR A 24 -17.26 5.86 38.84
N ALA A 25 -17.33 5.88 37.51
CA ALA A 25 -16.80 4.81 36.65
C ALA A 25 -15.44 5.15 35.99
N LEU A 26 -14.87 6.32 36.29
CA LEU A 26 -13.63 6.82 35.68
C LEU A 26 -12.35 6.46 36.45
N THR A 27 -12.46 5.83 37.63
CA THR A 27 -11.28 5.52 38.47
C THR A 27 -10.70 4.12 38.27
N GLN A 28 -11.33 3.25 37.45
CA GLN A 28 -10.84 1.88 37.20
C GLN A 28 -10.26 1.61 35.80
N VAL A 29 -10.16 2.61 34.92
CA VAL A 29 -9.48 2.46 33.60
C VAL A 29 -8.02 2.94 33.64
N GLY A 30 -7.43 3.02 34.84
CA GLY A 30 -6.08 3.52 35.09
C GLY A 30 -4.98 2.45 35.21
N ALA A 31 -5.32 1.16 35.17
CA ALA A 31 -4.34 0.08 35.27
C ALA A 31 -4.14 -0.58 33.90
N GLY A 32 -3.14 -0.10 33.15
CA GLY A 32 -2.75 -0.67 31.86
C GLY A 32 -2.32 0.32 30.79
N ARG A 33 -1.72 1.47 31.15
CA ARG A 33 -1.06 2.36 30.17
C ARG A 33 0.41 2.02 29.91
N ASP A 34 0.90 0.93 30.50
CA ASP A 34 2.27 0.43 30.29
C ASP A 34 2.35 -0.74 29.30
N ALA A 35 1.35 -0.89 28.44
CA ALA A 35 1.55 -1.57 27.17
C ALA A 35 2.34 -0.63 26.25
N ARG A 36 3.62 -0.40 26.57
CA ARG A 36 4.58 0.08 25.58
C ARG A 36 4.64 -1.03 24.55
N ALA A 37 3.83 -0.92 23.50
CA ALA A 37 3.87 -1.83 22.38
C ALA A 37 5.34 -1.89 21.96
N VAL A 38 5.96 -3.05 22.21
CA VAL A 38 7.24 -3.35 21.61
C VAL A 38 6.93 -3.36 20.14
N ALA A 39 7.22 -2.26 19.45
CA ALA A 39 7.10 -2.21 18.02
C ALA A 39 7.99 -3.33 17.50
N ALA A 40 7.38 -4.42 17.05
CA ALA A 40 8.11 -5.50 16.42
C ALA A 40 8.84 -4.86 15.24
N ARG A 41 10.17 -4.98 15.22
CA ARG A 41 10.96 -4.63 14.04
C ARG A 41 10.45 -5.49 12.90
N ILE A 42 9.75 -4.88 11.95
CA ILE A 42 9.40 -5.53 10.69
C ILE A 42 10.57 -5.28 9.76
N ASP A 43 11.34 -6.32 9.49
CA ASP A 43 12.39 -6.25 8.48
C ASP A 43 11.76 -5.96 7.12
N GLN A 44 12.43 -5.12 6.33
CA GLN A 44 11.98 -4.83 4.98
C GLN A 44 11.94 -6.15 4.19
N PRO A 45 10.82 -6.46 3.50
CA PRO A 45 10.76 -7.66 2.68
C PRO A 45 11.80 -7.58 1.55
N THR A 46 12.28 -8.74 1.12
CA THR A 46 13.13 -8.83 -0.06
C THR A 46 12.32 -8.47 -1.31
N ILE A 47 12.80 -7.49 -2.07
CA ILE A 47 12.21 -7.07 -3.35
C ILE A 47 13.26 -7.36 -4.43
N ALA A 48 12.93 -8.23 -5.39
CA ALA A 48 13.79 -8.48 -6.53
C ALA A 48 13.79 -7.24 -7.44
N ASN A 49 14.95 -6.61 -7.63
CA ASN A 49 15.08 -5.47 -8.53
C ASN A 49 14.95 -5.92 -10.01
N CYS A 50 14.84 -4.97 -10.93
CA CYS A 50 14.71 -5.26 -12.37
C CYS A 50 15.80 -6.21 -12.90
N ALA A 51 17.05 -6.04 -12.46
CA ALA A 51 18.15 -6.91 -12.88
C ALA A 51 18.00 -8.35 -12.35
N THR A 52 17.56 -8.52 -11.10
CA THR A 52 17.39 -9.84 -10.44
C THR A 52 16.42 -10.74 -11.22
N TRP A 53 15.32 -10.19 -11.74
CA TRP A 53 14.35 -10.97 -12.53
C TRP A 53 14.59 -10.89 -14.04
N SER A 54 15.70 -10.29 -14.49
CA SER A 54 16.05 -10.13 -15.90
C SER A 54 15.03 -9.32 -16.70
N ALA A 55 14.62 -8.17 -16.15
CA ALA A 55 13.90 -7.16 -16.89
C ALA A 55 14.65 -6.75 -18.14
N ARG A 56 13.93 -6.55 -19.25
CA ARG A 56 14.51 -5.88 -20.40
C ARG A 56 14.64 -4.36 -20.12
N PRO A 57 15.60 -3.65 -20.73
CA PRO A 57 15.74 -2.22 -20.54
C PRO A 57 14.49 -1.44 -20.96
N PRO A 58 14.18 -0.30 -20.32
CA PRO A 58 13.17 0.63 -20.81
C PRO A 58 13.50 1.12 -22.23
N SER A 59 12.48 1.36 -23.05
CA SER A 59 12.69 1.85 -24.44
C SER A 59 13.08 3.33 -24.51
N SER A 60 12.91 4.07 -23.41
CA SER A 60 13.39 5.44 -23.24
C SER A 60 13.68 5.72 -21.77
N ALA A 61 14.31 6.86 -21.47
CA ALA A 61 14.60 7.26 -20.10
C ALA A 61 13.35 7.29 -19.21
N VAL A 62 13.46 6.72 -18.01
CA VAL A 62 12.40 6.75 -17.00
C VAL A 62 12.47 8.06 -16.24
N SER A 63 11.36 8.80 -16.19
CA SER A 63 11.21 9.96 -15.30
C SER A 63 10.92 9.52 -13.86
N VAL A 64 11.64 10.08 -12.89
CA VAL A 64 11.44 9.86 -11.46
C VAL A 64 11.07 11.18 -10.79
N VAL A 65 9.88 11.24 -10.20
CA VAL A 65 9.42 12.41 -9.45
C VAL A 65 10.15 12.46 -8.11
N GLN A 66 10.90 13.53 -7.86
CA GLN A 66 11.70 13.75 -6.64
C GLN A 66 10.82 14.25 -5.48
N SER A 67 9.80 13.49 -5.12
CA SER A 67 8.91 13.79 -3.99
C SER A 67 8.44 12.50 -3.32
N ARG A 68 8.28 12.53 -2.00
CA ARG A 68 7.76 11.39 -1.23
C ARG A 68 6.36 11.00 -1.71
N PRO A 69 6.12 9.73 -2.08
CA PRO A 69 4.78 9.26 -2.37
C PRO A 69 3.86 9.44 -1.15
N ASN A 70 2.66 9.98 -1.35
CA ASN A 70 1.66 10.17 -0.29
C ASN A 70 0.41 9.29 -0.47
N LYS A 71 0.41 8.43 -1.50
CA LYS A 71 -0.69 7.53 -1.85
C LYS A 71 -0.12 6.23 -2.40
N ILE A 72 -0.87 5.15 -2.19
CA ILE A 72 -0.64 3.84 -2.78
C ILE A 72 -1.86 3.50 -3.61
N ILE A 73 -1.65 3.12 -4.88
CA ILE A 73 -2.70 2.64 -5.77
C ILE A 73 -2.49 1.15 -5.99
N ILE A 74 -3.54 0.36 -5.73
CA ILE A 74 -3.50 -1.09 -5.83
C ILE A 74 -4.22 -1.51 -7.12
N HIS A 75 -3.56 -2.35 -7.90
CA HIS A 75 -4.07 -2.92 -9.14
C HIS A 75 -3.92 -4.45 -9.10
N HIS A 76 -4.83 -5.14 -9.79
CA HIS A 76 -4.58 -6.51 -10.24
C HIS A 76 -3.93 -6.50 -11.64
N THR A 77 -3.29 -7.60 -12.04
CA THR A 77 -2.57 -7.69 -13.33
C THR A 77 -3.49 -8.08 -14.50
N ALA A 78 -4.73 -8.47 -14.22
CA ALA A 78 -5.68 -9.06 -15.17
C ALA A 78 -5.21 -10.35 -15.88
N PHE A 79 -4.10 -10.95 -15.45
CA PHE A 79 -3.69 -12.29 -15.88
C PHE A 79 -4.42 -13.39 -15.08
N PRO A 80 -4.56 -14.60 -15.64
CA PRO A 80 -5.13 -15.73 -14.90
C PRO A 80 -4.40 -16.01 -13.59
N ASN A 81 -5.15 -16.46 -12.58
CA ASN A 81 -4.52 -17.00 -11.38
C ASN A 81 -3.71 -18.27 -11.71
N THR A 82 -2.72 -18.55 -10.87
CA THR A 82 -1.87 -19.74 -10.94
C THR A 82 -1.80 -20.43 -9.59
N THR A 83 -1.58 -21.75 -9.60
CA THR A 83 -1.22 -22.52 -8.40
C THR A 83 0.28 -22.78 -8.31
N ASP A 84 1.08 -22.26 -9.26
CA ASP A 84 2.53 -22.21 -9.14
C ASP A 84 2.92 -20.98 -8.30
N TYR A 85 3.25 -21.26 -7.04
CA TYR A 85 3.65 -20.25 -6.06
C TYR A 85 5.17 -20.01 -6.05
N SER A 86 5.91 -20.48 -7.05
CA SER A 86 7.37 -20.38 -7.06
C SER A 86 7.88 -18.97 -7.38
N LEU A 87 9.12 -18.69 -6.96
CA LEU A 87 9.85 -17.48 -7.36
C LEU A 87 10.02 -17.39 -8.88
N ALA A 88 10.23 -18.53 -9.54
CA ALA A 88 10.34 -18.58 -10.99
C ALA A 88 9.05 -18.10 -11.68
N GLN A 89 7.87 -18.47 -11.14
CA GLN A 89 6.60 -17.97 -11.63
C GLN A 89 6.43 -16.47 -11.39
N ALA A 90 6.86 -15.95 -10.24
CA ALA A 90 6.85 -14.52 -9.97
C ALA A 90 7.64 -13.74 -11.04
N TYR A 91 8.84 -14.21 -11.37
CA TYR A 91 9.67 -13.58 -12.38
C TYR A 91 9.09 -13.71 -13.79
N ARG A 92 8.47 -14.86 -14.13
CA ARG A 92 7.79 -15.04 -15.43
C ARG A 92 6.65 -14.05 -15.58
N ASN A 93 5.79 -13.95 -14.57
CA ASN A 93 4.68 -13.01 -14.55
C ASN A 93 5.15 -11.55 -14.70
N SER A 94 6.25 -11.15 -14.04
CA SER A 94 6.80 -9.80 -14.22
C SER A 94 7.28 -9.52 -15.65
N ARG A 95 7.91 -10.50 -16.31
CA ARG A 95 8.29 -10.39 -17.73
C ARG A 95 7.07 -10.34 -18.66
N ASP A 96 6.06 -11.16 -18.40
CA ASP A 96 4.83 -11.16 -19.21
C ASP A 96 4.11 -9.80 -19.14
N ILE A 97 4.05 -9.20 -17.94
CA ILE A 97 3.50 -7.85 -17.76
C ILE A 97 4.36 -6.81 -18.49
N GLN A 98 5.69 -6.88 -18.37
CA GLN A 98 6.59 -5.94 -19.04
C GLN A 98 6.44 -6.03 -20.57
N ASN A 99 6.39 -7.25 -21.12
CA ASN A 99 6.21 -7.48 -22.55
C ASN A 99 4.85 -6.94 -23.03
N LEU A 100 3.75 -7.23 -22.31
CA LEU A 100 2.44 -6.66 -22.66
C LEU A 100 2.49 -5.13 -22.70
N HIS A 101 3.01 -4.50 -21.64
CA HIS A 101 3.05 -3.05 -21.54
C HIS A 101 3.91 -2.41 -22.64
N MET A 102 5.06 -2.98 -22.94
CA MET A 102 5.97 -2.37 -23.90
C MET A 102 5.64 -2.74 -25.36
N ASP A 103 5.31 -4.00 -25.64
CA ASP A 103 5.08 -4.48 -27.01
C ASP A 103 3.66 -4.20 -27.50
N SER A 104 2.67 -4.30 -26.61
CA SER A 104 1.25 -4.11 -26.98
C SER A 104 0.74 -2.71 -26.67
N ASN A 105 1.06 -2.16 -25.48
CA ASN A 105 0.59 -0.81 -25.12
C ASN A 105 1.53 0.31 -25.61
N GLY A 106 2.72 -0.02 -26.10
CA GLY A 106 3.72 0.95 -26.54
C GLY A 106 4.31 1.78 -25.40
N TRP A 107 4.25 1.29 -24.15
CA TRP A 107 4.82 1.99 -23.01
C TRP A 107 6.32 1.83 -22.96
N LEU A 108 6.99 2.76 -22.28
CA LEU A 108 8.46 2.73 -22.18
C LEU A 108 9.00 1.62 -21.28
N ASP A 109 8.19 1.12 -20.34
CA ASP A 109 8.51 0.06 -19.39
C ASP A 109 7.20 -0.48 -18.77
N SER A 110 7.29 -1.38 -17.79
CA SER A 110 6.18 -1.76 -16.92
C SER A 110 5.48 -0.52 -16.33
N GLY A 111 4.15 -0.51 -16.36
CA GLY A 111 3.35 0.61 -15.86
C GLY A 111 3.26 0.71 -14.33
N GLN A 112 3.44 -0.41 -13.63
CA GLN A 112 3.39 -0.51 -12.18
C GLN A 112 4.79 -0.39 -11.55
N HIS A 113 4.87 0.20 -10.36
CA HIS A 113 6.12 0.33 -9.60
C HIS A 113 6.59 -1.01 -9.03
N PHE A 114 5.66 -1.82 -8.51
CA PHE A 114 5.96 -3.12 -7.88
C PHE A 114 4.86 -4.13 -8.21
N THR A 115 5.23 -5.41 -8.23
CA THR A 115 4.30 -6.53 -8.39
C THR A 115 4.45 -7.50 -7.22
N ASN A 116 3.32 -7.90 -6.61
CA ASN A 116 3.27 -8.99 -5.65
C ASN A 116 2.71 -10.24 -6.33
N SER A 117 3.52 -11.29 -6.41
CA SER A 117 3.07 -12.58 -6.96
C SER A 117 2.16 -13.32 -5.98
N ARG A 118 1.42 -14.31 -6.48
CA ARG A 118 0.55 -15.13 -5.61
C ARG A 118 1.33 -15.94 -4.57
N GLY A 119 2.61 -16.24 -4.83
CA GLY A 119 3.53 -16.86 -3.87
C GLY A 119 4.12 -15.90 -2.84
N GLY A 120 3.75 -14.61 -2.86
CA GLY A 120 4.26 -13.60 -1.91
C GLY A 120 5.61 -12.99 -2.29
N PHE A 121 6.17 -13.33 -3.45
CA PHE A 121 7.41 -12.71 -3.93
C PHE A 121 7.14 -11.33 -4.52
N LEU A 122 7.96 -10.36 -4.12
CA LEU A 122 7.91 -8.97 -4.57
C LEU A 122 8.95 -8.71 -5.67
N THR A 123 8.53 -8.03 -6.72
CA THR A 123 9.42 -7.60 -7.82
C THR A 123 9.23 -6.11 -8.08
N GLU A 124 10.32 -5.42 -8.36
CA GLU A 124 10.30 -4.09 -9.00
C GLU A 124 9.72 -4.23 -10.42
N GLY A 125 8.79 -3.34 -10.78
CA GLY A 125 8.22 -3.28 -12.13
C GLY A 125 8.92 -2.20 -12.96
N ARG A 126 8.53 -0.95 -12.75
CA ARG A 126 9.12 0.21 -13.41
C ARG A 126 10.52 0.47 -12.88
N HIS A 127 11.51 0.54 -13.77
CA HIS A 127 12.90 0.76 -13.39
C HIS A 127 13.09 2.01 -12.52
N GLY A 128 13.83 1.86 -11.43
CA GLY A 128 14.13 2.95 -10.49
C GLY A 128 13.11 3.08 -9.35
N SER A 129 12.03 2.29 -9.37
CA SER A 129 11.02 2.30 -8.30
C SER A 129 11.61 1.82 -6.97
N LEU A 130 12.44 0.76 -6.99
CA LEU A 130 13.07 0.27 -5.77
C LEU A 130 14.06 1.28 -5.21
N TYR A 131 14.84 1.93 -6.08
CA TYR A 131 15.74 3.00 -5.65
C TYR A 131 14.95 4.15 -5.01
N GLY A 132 13.87 4.60 -5.65
CA GLY A 132 13.01 5.66 -5.12
C GLY A 132 12.34 5.30 -3.79
N LEU A 133 11.98 4.03 -3.59
CA LEU A 133 11.45 3.54 -2.31
C LEU A 133 12.48 3.64 -1.18
N LEU A 134 13.75 3.35 -1.45
CA LEU A 134 14.81 3.27 -0.44
C LEU A 134 15.50 4.60 -0.14
N HIS A 135 15.46 5.55 -1.08
CA HIS A 135 16.23 6.80 -0.98
C HIS A 135 15.39 8.08 -1.14
N GLY A 136 14.09 7.97 -1.41
CA GLY A 136 13.15 9.09 -1.52
C GLY A 136 12.51 9.51 -0.20
#